data_AF-A0A080M0D7-F1
#
_entry.id   AF-A0A080M0D7-F1
#
_cell.length_a   1.000
_cell.length_b   1.000
_cell.length_c   1.000
_cell.angle_alpha   90.00
_cell.angle_beta   90.00
_cell.angle_gamma   90.00
#
_symmetry.space_group_name_H-M   'P 1'
#
loop_
_entity.id
_entity.type
_entity.pdbx_description
1 polymer ?
#
loop_
_entity_poly.entity_id
_entity_poly.type
_entity_poly.pdbx_seq_one_letter_code
_entity_poly.pdbx_strand_id
1 'polypeptide(L)' 'MNQIDPQALFRFSIQGPLISQRQLPQGELQKIRRELAAREYVIPGTDRRSLGEKTIEGGITATGPAASTD' A
#
# COMPACT_ATOMS: atom_id res chain seq x y z
N MET A 1 20.39 -6.22 15.73
CA MET A 1 19.33 -6.19 14.70
C MET A 1 19.32 -4.79 14.12
N ASN A 2 19.36 -4.65 12.79
CA ASN A 2 19.28 -3.32 12.18
C ASN A 2 17.87 -2.77 12.39
N GLN A 3 17.79 -1.52 12.85
CA GLN A 3 16.52 -0.82 12.98
C GLN A 3 15.96 -0.58 11.57
N ILE A 4 14.81 -1.16 11.27
CA ILE A 4 14.12 -0.96 10.00
C ILE A 4 13.23 0.26 10.17
N ASP A 5 13.35 1.22 9.25
CA ASP A 5 12.47 2.38 9.21
C ASP A 5 11.00 1.93 9.00
N PRO A 6 10.07 2.27 9.92
CA PRO A 6 8.68 1.84 9.81
C PRO A 6 7.98 2.33 8.53
N GLN A 7 8.36 3.50 8.02
CA GLN A 7 7.80 4.06 6.79
C GLN A 7 8.24 3.23 5.58
N ALA A 8 9.51 2.84 5.50
CA ALA A 8 10.03 1.96 4.47
C ALA A 8 9.36 0.58 4.52
N LEU A 9 9.18 0.01 5.71
CA LEU A 9 8.52 -1.28 5.88
C LEU A 9 7.05 -1.23 5.44
N PHE A 10 6.32 -0.20 5.86
CA PHE A 10 4.94 0.01 5.45
C PHE A 10 4.81 0.12 3.93
N ARG A 11 5.63 0.98 3.29
CA ARG A 11 5.62 1.16 1.83
C ARG A 11 5.92 -0.15 1.10
N PHE A 12 6.91 -0.91 1.56
CA PHE A 12 7.26 -2.20 0.97
C PHE A 12 6.13 -3.21 1.07
N SER A 13 5.38 -3.23 2.18
CA SER A 13 4.25 -4.14 2.36
C SER A 13 3.10 -3.91 1.35
N ILE A 14 2.97 -2.68 0.84
CA ILE A 14 1.96 -2.31 -0.16
C ILE A 14 2.51 -2.48 -1.57
N GLN A 15 3.74 -2.04 -1.83
CA GLN A 15 4.34 -2.06 -3.16
C GLN A 15 4.80 -3.46 -3.58
N GLY A 16 5.32 -4.26 -2.64
CA GLY A 16 5.85 -5.60 -2.89
C GLY A 16 4.91 -6.47 -3.74
N PRO A 17 3.64 -6.63 -3.35
CA PRO A 17 2.66 -7.40 -4.13
C PRO A 17 2.40 -6.86 -5.55
N LEU A 18 2.52 -5.55 -5.76
CA LEU A 18 2.29 -4.89 -7.05
C LEU A 18 3.49 -5.03 -7.99
N ILE A 19 4.71 -4.95 -7.46
CA ILE A 19 5.95 -4.97 -8.26
C ILE A 19 6.54 -6.37 -8.43
N SER A 20 6.15 -7.33 -7.58
CA SER A 20 6.66 -8.72 -7.66
C SER A 20 6.09 -9.49 -8.86
N GLN A 21 5.07 -8.96 -9.53
CA GLN A 21 4.44 -9.60 -10.67
C GLN A 21 5.10 -9.15 -11.99
N ARG A 22 5.76 -10.08 -12.69
CA ARG A 22 6.41 -9.81 -13.99
C ARG A 22 5.42 -9.46 -15.11
N GLN A 23 4.22 -10.04 -15.08
CA GLN A 23 3.10 -9.74 -15.96
C GLN A 23 1.82 -9.90 -15.16
N LEU A 24 0.97 -8.87 -15.18
CA LEU A 24 -0.36 -8.92 -14.58
C LEU A 24 -1.39 -9.05 -15.70
N PRO A 25 -2.07 -10.20 -15.82
CA PRO A 25 -3.28 -10.33 -16.61
C PRO A 25 -4.28 -9.22 -16.30
N GLN A 26 -5.09 -8.87 -17.30
CA GLN A 26 -6.11 -7.85 -17.16
C GLN A 26 -7.05 -8.19 -15.98
N GLY A 27 -7.20 -7.26 -15.04
CA GLY A 27 -8.04 -7.44 -13.84
C GLY A 27 -7.31 -8.02 -12.61
N GLU A 28 -6.14 -8.64 -12.77
CA GLU A 28 -5.39 -9.18 -11.63
C GLU A 28 -4.81 -8.05 -10.76
N LEU A 29 -4.40 -6.95 -11.39
CA LEU A 29 -4.02 -5.72 -10.69
C LEU A 29 -5.16 -5.17 -9.82
N GLN A 30 -6.40 -5.16 -10.33
CA GLN A 30 -7.56 -4.71 -9.55
C GLN A 30 -7.83 -5.64 -8.36
N LYS A 31 -7.69 -6.96 -8.58
CA LYS A 31 -7.86 -7.95 -7.51
C LYS A 31 -6.85 -7.73 -6.39
N ILE A 32 -5.57 -7.52 -6.71
CA ILE A 32 -4.52 -7.23 -5.73
C ILE A 32 -4.81 -5.94 -4.97
N ARG A 33 -5.25 -4.87 -5.67
CA ARG A 33 -5.62 -3.61 -5.02
C ARG A 33 -6.77 -3.79 -4.02
N ARG A 34 -7.81 -4.58 -4.37
CA ARG A 34 -8.91 -4.94 -3.47
C ARG A 34 -8.43 -5.73 -2.26
N GLU A 35 -7.58 -6.72 -2.49
CA GLU A 35 -6.98 -7.52 -1.40
C GLU A 35 -6.11 -6.68 -0.48
N LEU A 36 -5.40 -5.68 -1.01
CA LEU A 36 -4.62 -4.75 -0.20
C LEU A 36 -5.50 -3.76 0.56
N ALA A 37 -6.61 -3.29 -0.02
CA ALA A 37 -7.55 -2.39 0.64
C ALA A 37 -8.32 -3.07 1.78
N ALA A 38 -8.53 -4.39 1.70
CA ALA A 38 -9.21 -5.18 2.73
C ALA A 38 -8.35 -5.49 3.97
N ARG A 39 -7.06 -5.14 3.96
CA ARG A 39 -6.13 -5.45 5.07
C ARG A 39 -6.07 -4.30 6.08
N GLU A 40 -5.72 -4.66 7.31
CA GLU A 40 -5.26 -3.70 8.30
C GLU A 40 -3.74 -3.53 8.25
N TYR A 41 -3.28 -2.30 8.48
CA TYR A 41 -1.88 -1.91 8.50
C TYR A 41 -1.58 -1.08 9.74
N VAL A 42 -0.34 -1.18 10.20
CA VAL A 42 0.26 -0.13 11.02
C VAL A 42 0.72 0.97 10.05
N ILE A 43 -0.03 2.06 9.98
CA ILE A 43 0.27 3.21 9.11
C ILE A 43 1.08 4.22 9.93
N PRO A 44 2.39 4.39 9.68
CA PRO A 44 3.22 5.25 10.51
C PRO A 44 2.72 6.71 10.50
N GLY A 45 2.71 7.33 11.67
CA GLY A 45 2.29 8.72 11.85
C GLY A 45 0.77 8.95 11.83
N THR A 46 -0.06 7.90 11.82
CA THR A 46 -1.52 8.03 11.84
C THR A 46 -2.17 6.94 12.69
N ASP A 47 -3.41 7.17 13.15
CA ASP A 47 -4.23 6.14 13.79
C ASP A 47 -5.06 5.31 12.79
N ARG A 48 -4.92 5.58 11.49
CA ARG A 48 -5.63 4.83 10.45
C ARG A 48 -5.08 3.42 10.37
N ARG A 49 -5.97 2.48 10.05
CA ARG A 49 -5.60 1.06 9.89
C ARG A 49 -5.88 0.53 8.49
N SER A 50 -6.63 1.24 7.66
CA SER A 50 -6.98 0.80 6.32
C SER A 50 -6.54 1.80 5.25
N LEU A 51 -6.47 1.32 4.01
CA LEU A 51 -6.20 2.10 2.82
C LEU A 51 -7.34 1.94 1.83
N GLY A 52 -7.77 3.05 1.22
CA GLY A 52 -8.70 2.98 0.10
C GLY A 52 -8.02 2.46 -1.17
N GLU A 53 -8.79 1.82 -2.06
CA GLU A 53 -8.26 1.33 -3.35
C GLU A 53 -7.60 2.45 -4.17
N LYS A 54 -8.21 3.64 -4.22
CA LYS A 54 -7.65 4.82 -4.91
C LYS A 54 -6.28 5.23 -4.36
N THR A 55 -6.06 5.09 -3.05
CA THR A 55 -4.78 5.39 -2.40
C THR A 55 -3.70 4.39 -2.81
N ILE A 56 -4.05 3.12 -2.94
CA ILE A 56 -3.12 2.07 -3.39
C ILE A 56 -2.79 2.27 -4.88
N GLU A 57 -3.75 2.72 -5.68
CA GLU A 57 -3.55 3.08 -7.08
C GLU A 57 -2.65 4.31 -7.27
N GLY A 58 -2.91 5.41 -6.55
CA GLY A 58 -2.14 6.65 -6.64
C GLY A 58 -0.74 6.59 -6.03
N GLY A 59 -0.46 5.54 -5.24
CA GLY A 59 0.83 5.30 -4.63
C GLY A 59 1.02 6.01 -3.28
N ILE A 60 1.89 5.43 -2.44
CA ILE A 60 2.23 5.93 -1.10
C ILE A 60 3.54 6.71 -1.19
N THR A 61 3.51 7.99 -0.80
CA THR A 61 4.68 8.87 -0.83
C THR A 61 5.37 8.94 0.53
N ALA A 62 6.48 9.68 0.62
CA ALA A 62 7.26 9.83 1.85
C ALA A 62 6.45 10.42 3.02
N THR A 63 5.33 11.10 2.74
CA THR A 63 4.50 11.80 3.73
C THR A 63 3.26 10.99 4.16
N GLY A 64 3.15 9.73 3.72
CA GLY A 64 1.99 8.87 4.02
C GLY A 64 1.14 8.56 2.77
N PRO A 65 -0.01 7.90 2.94
CA PRO A 65 -0.94 7.68 1.84
C PRO A 65 -1.34 9.03 1.23
N ALA A 66 -1.22 9.18 -0.10
CA ALA A 66 -1.73 10.34 -0.80
C ALA A 66 -3.19 10.54 -0.37
N ALA A 67 -3.50 11.71 0.19
CA ALA A 67 -4.83 12.02 0.72
C ALA A 67 -5.86 11.66 -0.36
N SER A 68 -6.62 10.61 -0.11
CA SER A 68 -7.75 10.22 -0.93
C SER A 68 -8.80 11.31 -0.77
N THR A 69 -8.77 12.29 -1.68
CA THR A 69 -9.95 13.09 -1.96
C THR A 69 -10.94 12.14 -2.60
N ASP A 70 -11.99 11.83 -1.85
CA ASP A 70 -13.13 11.08 -2.36
C ASP A 70 -13.73 11.80 -3.57
#